data_AF-A0A2S9XBB8-F1
#
_entry.id   AF-A0A2S9XBB8-F1
#
_cell.length_a   1.000
_cell.length_b   1.000
_cell.length_c   1.000
_cell.angle_alpha   90.00
_cell.angle_beta   90.00
_cell.angle_gamma   90.00
#
_symmetry.space_group_name_H-M   'P 1'
#
loop_
_entity.id
_entity.type
_entity.pdbx_description
1 polymer ?
#
loop_
_entity_poly.entity_id
_entity_poly.type
_entity_poly.pdbx_seq_one_letter_code
_entity_poly.pdbx_strand_id
1 'polypeptide(L)'
;MEAIATRSIAGGALALSLLIGGWSGSRLTLDLADAVDVALAKRVDPDEAQRKALEREASYQDSEAYYQTHIDEAVARFELSAPSRQRLLEPNTFYHVASPGDLRTIEPGATLREAGLEIGVKIEEIKVKKRGVTTRTKHTLATLANVGELPLAYFLDMRSQTGSCQVRAIGRYNTMVLRPGERAEISVCSGEHAVEIVDLRIMEVTELGALWVSKVPPQAVGHDELGARSHFAGEGVPMCAEIPAVAFASRIDAGEVEWEDIVDFYSRHDCEHYRWWPGYRRISAPLERLPAMP
;
A
#
# COMPACT_ATOMS: atom_id res chain seq x y z
N MET A 1 28.66 -37.72 53.99
CA MET A 1 28.12 -36.37 53.80
C MET A 1 29.10 -35.58 52.98
N GLU A 2 29.00 -35.66 51.65
CA GLU A 2 29.67 -34.77 50.71
C GLU A 2 29.15 -35.08 49.30
N ALA A 3 29.13 -34.07 48.43
CA ALA A 3 28.80 -34.12 47.00
C ALA A 3 27.32 -33.97 46.57
N ILE A 4 26.66 -32.85 46.90
CA ILE A 4 25.60 -32.26 46.06
C ILE A 4 25.65 -30.72 46.16
N ALA A 5 26.67 -30.06 45.60
CA ALA A 5 26.72 -28.59 45.58
C ALA A 5 27.69 -28.04 44.51
N THR A 6 27.56 -28.42 43.24
CA THR A 6 28.43 -27.81 42.19
C THR A 6 27.90 -27.85 40.76
N ARG A 7 26.59 -28.05 40.53
CA ARG A 7 26.03 -28.08 39.15
C ARG A 7 25.09 -26.94 38.74
N SER A 8 24.78 -25.99 39.62
CA SER A 8 23.77 -24.94 39.31
C SER A 8 24.30 -23.58 38.86
N ILE A 9 25.62 -23.34 38.84
CA ILE A 9 26.16 -22.00 38.53
C ILE A 9 26.58 -21.85 37.06
N ALA A 10 26.90 -22.94 36.34
CA ALA A 10 27.35 -22.86 34.95
C ALA A 10 26.21 -22.66 33.92
N GLY A 11 24.95 -23.01 34.26
CA GLY A 11 23.81 -22.90 33.35
C GLY A 11 23.21 -21.48 33.22
N GLY A 12 23.37 -20.64 34.25
CA GLY A 12 22.79 -19.28 34.26
C GLY A 12 23.55 -18.27 33.39
N ALA A 13 24.88 -18.39 33.31
CA ALA A 13 25.71 -17.46 32.56
C ALA A 13 25.60 -17.63 31.03
N LEU A 14 25.31 -18.85 30.53
CA LEU A 14 25.19 -19.08 29.09
C LEU A 14 23.85 -18.58 28.52
N ALA A 15 22.77 -18.65 29.30
CA ALA A 15 21.45 -18.18 28.90
C ALA A 15 21.37 -16.63 28.84
N LEU A 16 22.09 -15.93 29.71
CA LEU A 16 22.14 -14.46 29.71
C LEU A 16 22.92 -13.91 28.50
N SER A 17 24.00 -14.59 28.08
CA SER A 17 24.81 -14.21 26.91
C SER A 17 24.05 -14.36 25.59
N LEU A 18 23.19 -15.37 25.45
CA LEU A 18 22.37 -15.58 24.24
C LEU A 18 21.19 -14.59 24.16
N LEU A 19 20.63 -14.17 25.29
CA LEU A 19 19.56 -13.17 25.33
C LEU A 19 20.06 -11.75 25.03
N ILE A 20 21.29 -11.41 25.45
CA ILE A 20 21.89 -10.10 25.13
C ILE A 20 22.37 -10.06 23.67
N GLY A 21 23.00 -11.13 23.16
CA GLY A 21 23.46 -11.19 21.78
C GLY A 21 22.33 -11.22 20.73
N GLY A 22 21.21 -11.87 21.05
CA GLY A 22 20.04 -11.94 20.16
C GLY A 22 19.27 -10.63 20.02
N TRP A 23 19.24 -9.79 21.06
CA TRP A 23 18.47 -8.54 21.02
C TRP A 23 19.23 -7.37 20.40
N SER A 24 20.56 -7.33 20.52
CA SER A 24 21.40 -6.34 19.83
C SER A 24 21.58 -6.66 18.34
N GLY A 25 21.59 -7.95 17.96
CA GLY A 25 21.79 -8.36 16.56
C GLY A 25 20.65 -7.94 15.63
N SER A 26 19.39 -8.06 16.07
CA SER A 26 18.22 -7.76 15.22
C SER A 26 18.01 -6.27 14.96
N ARG A 27 18.38 -5.41 15.92
CA ARG A 27 18.33 -3.94 15.74
C ARG A 27 19.46 -3.45 14.83
N LEU A 28 20.66 -3.97 15.01
CA LEU A 28 21.79 -3.62 14.15
C LEU A 28 21.57 -4.01 12.69
N THR A 29 20.86 -5.11 12.40
CA THR A 29 20.56 -5.49 11.00
C THR A 29 19.50 -4.63 10.34
N LEU A 30 18.52 -4.13 11.09
CA LEU A 30 17.49 -3.22 10.56
C LEU A 30 18.08 -1.83 10.32
N ASP A 31 18.87 -1.31 11.26
CA ASP A 31 19.56 -0.03 11.09
C ASP A 31 20.59 -0.07 9.95
N LEU A 32 21.22 -1.22 9.68
CA LEU A 32 22.14 -1.36 8.55
C LEU A 32 21.42 -1.40 7.19
N ALA A 33 20.24 -2.02 7.11
CA ALA A 33 19.47 -2.07 5.87
C ALA A 33 19.02 -0.67 5.46
N ASP A 34 18.45 0.09 6.41
CA ASP A 34 18.07 1.48 6.18
C ASP A 34 19.29 2.36 5.88
N ALA A 35 20.41 2.17 6.57
CA ALA A 35 21.63 2.94 6.31
C ALA A 35 22.26 2.62 4.94
N VAL A 36 22.17 1.37 4.47
CA VAL A 36 22.66 0.95 3.15
C VAL A 36 21.75 1.49 2.05
N ASP A 37 20.43 1.47 2.23
CA ASP A 37 19.48 2.04 1.27
C ASP A 37 19.63 3.56 1.18
N VAL A 38 19.81 4.24 2.31
CA VAL A 38 20.12 5.68 2.35
C VAL A 38 21.49 6.00 1.72
N ALA A 39 22.49 5.11 1.88
CA ALA A 39 23.82 5.30 1.29
C ALA A 39 23.86 5.00 -0.22
N LEU A 40 23.02 4.06 -0.70
CA LEU A 40 22.87 3.75 -2.12
C LEU A 40 22.02 4.79 -2.85
N ALA A 41 20.98 5.34 -2.20
CA ALA A 41 20.19 6.45 -2.71
C ALA A 41 21.02 7.72 -2.95
N LYS A 42 22.19 7.85 -2.31
CA LYS A 42 23.13 8.96 -2.54
C LYS A 42 24.02 8.83 -3.78
N ARG A 43 23.99 7.70 -4.52
CA ARG A 43 24.95 7.48 -5.64
C ARG A 43 24.48 7.97 -7.00
N VAL A 44 23.20 8.23 -7.19
CA VAL A 44 22.69 8.80 -8.44
C VAL A 44 21.70 9.88 -8.07
N ASP A 45 22.04 11.12 -8.42
CA ASP A 45 21.11 12.24 -8.31
C ASP A 45 19.86 11.89 -9.15
N PRO A 46 18.66 11.79 -8.53
CA PRO A 46 17.44 11.43 -9.23
C PRO A 46 17.12 12.41 -10.38
N ASP A 47 17.53 13.67 -10.26
CA ASP A 47 17.33 14.68 -11.31
C ASP A 47 18.30 14.47 -12.47
N GLU A 48 19.53 14.03 -12.20
CA GLU A 48 20.49 13.62 -13.23
C GLU A 48 20.05 12.33 -13.95
N ALA A 49 19.53 11.35 -13.21
CA ALA A 49 18.96 10.13 -13.78
C ALA A 49 17.76 10.46 -14.69
N GLN A 50 16.89 11.37 -14.26
CA GLN A 50 15.75 11.84 -15.06
C GLN A 50 16.23 12.58 -16.31
N ARG A 51 17.22 13.48 -16.20
CA ARG A 51 17.79 14.18 -17.36
C ARG A 51 18.42 13.22 -18.37
N LYS A 52 19.17 12.21 -17.91
CA LYS A 52 19.73 11.17 -18.80
C LYS A 52 18.66 10.26 -19.40
N ALA A 53 17.53 10.05 -18.71
CA ALA A 53 16.38 9.34 -19.26
C ALA A 53 15.66 10.17 -20.34
N LEU A 54 15.58 11.49 -20.16
CA LEU A 54 15.07 12.43 -21.16
C LEU A 54 15.97 12.55 -22.40
N GLU A 55 17.28 12.37 -22.23
CA GLU A 55 18.29 12.40 -23.32
C GLU A 55 18.42 11.08 -24.08
N ARG A 56 17.69 10.02 -23.70
CA ARG A 56 17.76 8.71 -24.35
C ARG A 56 17.08 8.75 -25.72
N GLU A 57 17.72 8.17 -26.73
CA GLU A 57 17.09 7.90 -28.03
C GLU A 57 15.88 6.98 -27.83
N ALA A 58 14.80 7.25 -28.57
CA ALA A 58 13.57 6.45 -28.50
C ALA A 58 13.88 4.96 -28.68
N SER A 59 13.68 4.19 -27.63
CA SER A 59 13.91 2.75 -27.61
C SER A 59 12.64 2.02 -28.06
N TYR A 60 12.78 0.75 -28.45
CA TYR A 60 11.61 -0.10 -28.74
C TYR A 60 10.65 -0.17 -27.54
N GLN A 61 11.16 -0.05 -26.31
CA GLN A 61 10.37 -0.06 -25.08
C GLN A 61 9.42 1.14 -24.98
N ASP A 62 9.72 2.23 -25.70
CA ASP A 62 8.92 3.46 -25.71
C ASP A 62 7.85 3.42 -26.83
N SER A 63 7.77 2.33 -27.59
CA SER A 63 6.83 2.19 -28.70
C SER A 63 5.45 1.72 -28.25
N GLU A 64 4.41 2.18 -28.96
CA GLU A 64 3.04 1.74 -28.70
C GLU A 64 2.84 0.23 -28.88
N ALA A 65 3.60 -0.38 -29.80
CA ALA A 65 3.54 -1.82 -30.06
C ALA A 65 4.08 -2.63 -28.86
N TYR A 66 5.16 -2.16 -28.24
CA TYR A 66 5.69 -2.77 -27.02
C TYR A 66 4.71 -2.63 -25.85
N TYR A 67 4.14 -1.44 -25.68
CA TYR A 67 3.11 -1.19 -24.68
C TYR A 67 1.86 -2.08 -24.86
N GLN A 68 1.36 -2.22 -26.08
CA GLN A 68 0.22 -3.09 -26.38
C GLN A 68 0.53 -4.56 -26.09
N THR A 69 1.75 -5.02 -26.41
CA THR A 69 2.16 -6.40 -26.13
C THR A 69 2.06 -6.72 -24.63
N HIS A 70 2.48 -5.80 -23.77
CA HIS A 70 2.37 -5.96 -22.31
C HIS A 70 0.95 -5.95 -21.79
N ILE A 71 0.06 -5.13 -22.39
CA ILE A 71 -1.37 -5.20 -22.11
C ILE A 71 -1.90 -6.59 -22.44
N ASP A 72 -1.62 -7.08 -23.64
CA ASP A 72 -2.14 -8.36 -24.14
C ASP A 72 -1.62 -9.53 -23.30
N GLU A 73 -0.34 -9.51 -22.92
CA GLU A 73 0.27 -10.51 -22.04
C GLU A 73 -0.37 -10.51 -20.65
N ALA A 74 -0.57 -9.35 -20.03
CA ALA A 74 -1.20 -9.25 -18.72
C ALA A 74 -2.68 -9.70 -18.76
N VAL A 75 -3.42 -9.26 -19.77
CA VAL A 75 -4.82 -9.67 -19.99
C VAL A 75 -4.92 -11.19 -20.15
N ALA A 76 -4.07 -11.79 -20.99
CA ALA A 76 -4.07 -13.23 -21.20
C ALA A 76 -3.63 -14.01 -19.95
N ARG A 77 -2.57 -13.56 -19.26
CA ARG A 77 -2.00 -14.24 -18.08
C ARG A 77 -2.95 -14.25 -16.89
N PHE A 78 -3.71 -13.16 -16.69
CA PHE A 78 -4.58 -12.98 -15.53
C PHE A 78 -6.07 -13.12 -15.87
N GLU A 79 -6.39 -13.56 -17.09
CA GLU A 79 -7.77 -13.79 -17.57
C GLU A 79 -8.68 -12.56 -17.39
N LEU A 80 -8.14 -11.38 -17.68
CA LEU A 80 -8.85 -10.10 -17.49
C LEU A 80 -9.66 -9.73 -18.73
N SER A 81 -10.61 -8.80 -18.55
CA SER A 81 -11.25 -8.13 -19.69
C SER A 81 -10.27 -7.12 -20.31
N ALA A 82 -9.98 -7.25 -21.60
CA ALA A 82 -9.12 -6.31 -22.31
C ALA A 82 -9.74 -4.89 -22.30
N PRO A 83 -9.08 -3.88 -21.70
CA PRO A 83 -9.59 -2.52 -21.77
C PRO A 83 -9.47 -2.02 -23.22
N SER A 84 -10.43 -1.20 -23.67
CA SER A 84 -10.26 -0.51 -24.94
C SER A 84 -9.11 0.50 -24.82
N ARG A 85 -8.34 0.67 -25.90
CA ARG A 85 -7.26 1.65 -25.91
C ARG A 85 -7.76 3.06 -25.62
N GLN A 86 -8.94 3.43 -26.13
CA GLN A 86 -9.59 4.70 -25.81
C GLN A 86 -9.79 4.86 -24.30
N ARG A 87 -10.29 3.83 -23.60
CA ARG A 87 -10.50 3.90 -22.15
C ARG A 87 -9.21 4.16 -21.37
N LEU A 88 -8.07 3.64 -21.84
CA LEU A 88 -6.76 3.91 -21.24
C LEU A 88 -6.21 5.31 -21.57
N LEU A 89 -6.76 6.01 -22.56
CA LEU A 89 -6.41 7.40 -22.84
C LEU A 89 -7.30 8.39 -22.07
N GLU A 90 -8.55 8.00 -21.77
CA GLU A 90 -9.50 8.82 -21.01
C GLU A 90 -9.11 9.01 -19.54
N PRO A 91 -9.38 10.18 -18.93
CA PRO A 91 -9.20 10.39 -17.49
C PRO A 91 -9.94 9.36 -16.65
N ASN A 92 -9.33 8.93 -15.55
CA ASN A 92 -10.03 8.12 -14.55
C ASN A 92 -10.92 9.02 -13.70
N THR A 93 -12.13 8.54 -13.38
CA THR A 93 -13.00 9.21 -12.41
C THR A 93 -12.32 9.20 -11.05
N PHE A 94 -12.26 10.37 -10.40
CA PHE A 94 -11.56 10.55 -9.13
C PHE A 94 -12.42 11.35 -8.15
N TYR A 95 -12.38 10.93 -6.90
CA TYR A 95 -13.13 11.53 -5.80
C TYR A 95 -12.19 11.73 -4.60
N HIS A 96 -12.19 12.94 -4.03
CA HIS A 96 -11.57 13.23 -2.74
C HIS A 96 -12.69 13.46 -1.73
N VAL A 97 -13.05 12.41 -1.01
CA VAL A 97 -14.29 12.33 -0.21
C VAL A 97 -14.11 12.95 1.18
N ALA A 98 -12.93 12.77 1.77
CA ALA A 98 -12.57 13.34 3.07
C ALA A 98 -11.13 13.86 3.01
N SER A 99 -10.85 14.91 3.76
CA SER A 99 -9.51 15.50 3.87
C SER A 99 -9.22 15.84 5.33
N PRO A 100 -7.95 16.06 5.75
CA PRO A 100 -7.62 16.29 7.15
C PRO A 100 -8.36 17.46 7.85
N GLY A 101 -8.92 18.40 7.09
CA GLY A 101 -9.75 19.51 7.58
C GLY A 101 -11.28 19.25 7.58
N ASP A 102 -11.76 18.16 6.97
CA ASP A 102 -13.17 17.76 6.88
C ASP A 102 -13.32 16.27 7.24
N LEU A 103 -13.12 15.97 8.52
CA LEU A 103 -13.18 14.61 9.03
C LEU A 103 -14.60 14.03 8.93
N ARG A 104 -14.73 12.76 8.57
CA ARG A 104 -16.01 12.04 8.54
C ARG A 104 -16.04 10.98 9.63
N THR A 105 -17.00 11.07 10.55
CA THR A 105 -17.17 10.10 11.63
C THR A 105 -18.22 9.05 11.29
N ILE A 106 -17.89 7.78 11.50
CA ILE A 106 -18.80 6.64 11.34
C ILE A 106 -18.97 5.97 12.71
N GLU A 107 -20.20 6.02 13.23
CA GLU A 107 -20.57 5.37 14.48
C GLU A 107 -20.60 3.84 14.34
N PRO A 108 -20.36 3.07 15.43
CA PRO A 108 -20.55 1.63 15.40
C PRO A 108 -21.96 1.23 14.94
N GLY A 109 -22.04 0.34 13.96
CA GLY A 109 -23.27 -0.10 13.31
C GLY A 109 -23.74 0.79 12.15
N ALA A 110 -23.12 1.96 11.94
CA ALA A 110 -23.41 2.83 10.81
C ALA A 110 -22.55 2.49 9.59
N THR A 111 -22.99 3.00 8.44
CA THR A 111 -22.28 2.89 7.16
C THR A 111 -22.21 4.24 6.45
N LEU A 112 -21.10 4.49 5.77
CA LEU A 112 -20.89 5.59 4.83
C LEU A 112 -20.84 4.98 3.42
N ARG A 113 -21.46 5.64 2.44
CA ARG A 113 -21.43 5.23 1.03
C ARG A 113 -21.06 6.42 0.16
N GLU A 114 -19.91 6.35 -0.49
CA GLU A 114 -19.38 7.44 -1.32
C GLU A 114 -18.62 6.85 -2.51
N ALA A 115 -18.87 7.37 -3.71
CA ALA A 115 -18.15 6.98 -4.93
C ALA A 115 -18.00 5.45 -5.16
N GLY A 116 -19.07 4.69 -4.92
CA GLY A 116 -19.07 3.23 -5.08
C GLY A 116 -18.39 2.45 -3.95
N LEU A 117 -17.78 3.13 -2.97
CA LEU A 117 -17.22 2.52 -1.76
C LEU A 117 -18.23 2.60 -0.61
N GLU A 118 -18.51 1.47 0.04
CA GLU A 118 -19.21 1.39 1.30
C GLU A 118 -18.22 1.13 2.44
N ILE A 119 -18.27 1.94 3.49
CA ILE A 119 -17.47 1.79 4.72
C ILE A 119 -18.42 1.62 5.89
N GLY A 120 -18.43 0.43 6.48
CA GLY A 120 -19.17 0.13 7.71
C GLY A 120 -18.27 0.04 8.92
N VAL A 121 -18.78 0.36 10.11
CA VAL A 121 -18.06 0.13 11.37
C VAL A 121 -18.81 -0.91 12.18
N LYS A 122 -18.12 -1.95 12.66
CA LYS A 122 -18.68 -2.96 13.56
C LYS A 122 -17.77 -3.21 14.76
N ILE A 123 -18.37 -3.70 15.84
CA ILE A 123 -17.65 -4.17 17.02
C ILE A 123 -17.64 -5.69 17.02
N GLU A 124 -16.46 -6.28 17.14
CA GLU A 124 -16.30 -7.73 17.20
C GLU A 124 -15.36 -8.15 18.32
N GLU A 125 -15.65 -9.28 18.97
CA GLU A 125 -14.78 -9.85 20.01
C GLU A 125 -13.72 -10.75 19.37
N ILE A 126 -12.48 -10.26 19.31
CA ILE A 126 -11.35 -10.99 18.71
C ILE A 126 -10.61 -11.76 19.80
N LYS A 127 -10.30 -13.02 19.50
CA LYS A 127 -9.43 -13.85 20.35
C LYS A 127 -7.98 -13.62 19.96
N VAL A 128 -7.22 -12.94 20.82
CA VAL A 128 -5.79 -12.71 20.62
C VAL A 128 -5.01 -13.68 21.51
N LYS A 129 -4.14 -14.50 20.91
CA LYS A 129 -3.22 -15.39 21.64
C LYS A 129 -1.84 -14.74 21.73
N LYS A 130 -1.43 -14.30 22.91
CA LYS A 130 -0.11 -13.69 23.15
C LYS A 130 0.59 -14.42 24.30
N ARG A 131 1.78 -14.96 24.05
CA ARG A 131 2.59 -15.70 25.05
C ARG A 131 1.83 -16.85 25.74
N GLY A 132 1.00 -17.57 25.00
CA GLY A 132 0.22 -18.70 25.53
C GLY A 132 -1.07 -18.31 26.26
N VAL A 133 -1.32 -17.02 26.50
CA VAL A 133 -2.59 -16.53 27.05
C VAL A 133 -3.52 -16.15 25.90
N THR A 134 -4.75 -16.65 25.91
CA THR A 134 -5.81 -16.26 24.99
C THR A 134 -6.70 -15.24 25.69
N THR A 135 -6.65 -13.99 25.26
CA THR A 135 -7.57 -12.95 25.72
C THR A 135 -8.65 -12.71 24.68
N ARG A 136 -9.87 -12.44 25.14
CA ARG A 136 -10.95 -11.98 24.28
C ARG A 136 -11.12 -10.49 24.52
N THR A 137 -11.03 -9.70 23.46
CA THR A 137 -11.12 -8.25 23.56
C THR A 137 -12.00 -7.76 22.43
N LYS A 138 -12.86 -6.77 22.72
CA LYS A 138 -13.65 -6.12 21.68
C LYS A 138 -12.74 -5.26 20.82
N HIS A 139 -12.96 -5.28 19.52
CA HIS A 139 -12.26 -4.47 18.55
C HIS A 139 -13.28 -3.74 17.67
N THR A 140 -12.96 -2.49 17.37
CA THR A 140 -13.63 -1.72 16.33
C THR A 140 -13.00 -2.07 14.99
N LEU A 141 -13.83 -2.56 14.07
CA LEU A 141 -13.45 -2.99 12.73
C LEU A 141 -14.14 -2.09 11.70
N ALA A 142 -13.39 -1.63 10.71
CA ALA A 142 -13.93 -1.01 9.52
C ALA A 142 -14.07 -2.08 8.43
N THR A 143 -15.26 -2.21 7.85
CA THR A 143 -15.54 -3.08 6.70
C THR A 143 -15.66 -2.23 5.47
N LEU A 144 -14.79 -2.42 4.50
CA LEU A 144 -14.85 -1.77 3.20
C LEU A 144 -15.49 -2.74 2.21
N ALA A 145 -16.35 -2.23 1.33
CA ALA A 145 -16.93 -2.98 0.23
C ALA A 145 -17.00 -2.12 -1.03
N ASN A 146 -16.52 -2.63 -2.15
CA ASN A 146 -16.80 -2.01 -3.44
C ASN A 146 -18.20 -2.45 -3.90
N VAL A 147 -19.16 -1.53 -3.85
CA VAL A 147 -20.55 -1.73 -4.29
C VAL A 147 -20.80 -1.18 -5.70
N GLY A 148 -19.76 -0.65 -6.36
CA GLY A 148 -19.79 -0.19 -7.74
C GLY A 148 -19.53 -1.31 -8.74
N GLU A 149 -19.54 -0.92 -10.03
CA GLU A 149 -19.33 -1.84 -11.16
C GLU A 149 -17.87 -1.91 -11.61
N LEU A 150 -17.05 -0.91 -11.26
CA LEU A 150 -15.65 -0.83 -11.63
C LEU A 150 -14.75 -1.08 -10.41
N PRO A 151 -13.53 -1.63 -10.61
CA PRO A 151 -12.52 -1.65 -9.57
C PRO A 151 -12.22 -0.24 -9.04
N LEU A 152 -12.03 -0.13 -7.73
CA LEU A 152 -11.72 1.12 -7.05
C LEU A 152 -10.29 1.05 -6.50
N ALA A 153 -9.39 1.88 -7.02
CA ALA A 153 -8.17 2.20 -6.31
C ALA A 153 -8.50 3.20 -5.19
N TYR A 154 -7.97 3.03 -4.00
CA TYR A 154 -8.33 3.86 -2.85
C TYR A 154 -7.14 4.18 -1.95
N PHE A 155 -7.19 5.36 -1.35
CA PHE A 155 -6.40 5.75 -0.20
C PHE A 155 -7.34 5.94 0.99
N LEU A 156 -7.04 5.31 2.12
CA LEU A 156 -7.82 5.45 3.34
C LEU A 156 -6.89 5.67 4.52
N ASP A 157 -6.91 6.88 5.08
CA ASP A 157 -6.41 7.15 6.41
C ASP A 157 -7.58 7.28 7.39
N MET A 158 -7.49 6.53 8.48
CA MET A 158 -8.53 6.50 9.51
C MET A 158 -7.95 6.22 10.89
N ARG A 159 -8.66 6.74 11.89
CA ARG A 159 -8.31 6.57 13.30
C ARG A 159 -9.55 6.32 14.16
N SER A 160 -9.32 5.83 15.37
CA SER A 160 -10.35 5.85 16.40
C SER A 160 -10.60 7.30 16.81
N GLN A 161 -11.85 7.65 17.15
CA GLN A 161 -12.17 8.95 17.74
C GLN A 161 -11.38 9.22 19.05
N THR A 162 -10.93 8.17 19.73
CA THR A 162 -10.08 8.26 20.93
C THR A 162 -8.58 8.44 20.64
N GLY A 163 -8.19 8.51 19.36
CA GLY A 163 -6.82 8.75 18.92
C GLY A 163 -6.11 7.52 18.30
N SER A 164 -4.78 7.53 18.34
CA SER A 164 -3.94 6.48 17.74
C SER A 164 -3.95 5.20 18.58
N CYS A 165 -4.25 4.06 17.95
CA CYS A 165 -4.28 2.77 18.63
C CYS A 165 -3.04 1.93 18.32
N GLN A 166 -2.35 1.45 19.35
CA GLN A 166 -1.12 0.66 19.22
C GLN A 166 -1.37 -0.81 18.86
N VAL A 167 -2.60 -1.32 19.05
CA VAL A 167 -2.94 -2.73 18.85
C VAL A 167 -3.99 -2.83 17.76
N ARG A 168 -3.54 -3.18 16.55
CA ARG A 168 -4.40 -3.49 15.41
C ARG A 168 -4.15 -4.93 14.96
N ALA A 169 -5.22 -5.66 14.69
CA ALA A 169 -5.11 -6.99 14.10
C ALA A 169 -4.67 -6.84 12.62
N ILE A 170 -3.71 -7.63 12.19
CA ILE A 170 -3.23 -7.64 10.80
C ILE A 170 -4.03 -8.68 10.04
N GLY A 171 -4.96 -8.22 9.20
CA GLY A 171 -5.63 -9.03 8.20
C GLY A 171 -4.87 -8.97 6.87
N ARG A 172 -5.08 -9.96 5.99
CA ARG A 172 -4.59 -9.87 4.60
C ARG A 172 -5.73 -9.34 3.74
N TYR A 173 -5.50 -8.22 3.06
CA TYR A 173 -6.44 -7.63 2.11
C TYR A 173 -5.67 -6.74 1.14
N ASN A 174 -6.27 -6.41 -0.01
CA ASN A 174 -5.66 -5.45 -0.91
C ASN A 174 -5.90 -4.03 -0.40
N THR A 175 -4.83 -3.37 0.07
CA THR A 175 -4.91 -2.00 0.61
C THR A 175 -5.00 -0.93 -0.46
N MET A 176 -4.76 -1.28 -1.72
CA MET A 176 -4.65 -0.34 -2.83
C MET A 176 -5.91 -0.36 -3.68
N VAL A 177 -6.53 -1.52 -3.84
CA VAL A 177 -7.64 -1.75 -4.78
C VAL A 177 -8.71 -2.65 -4.17
N LEU A 178 -9.98 -2.36 -4.46
CA LEU A 178 -11.10 -3.28 -4.25
C LEU A 178 -11.80 -3.55 -5.58
N ARG A 179 -11.91 -4.81 -5.97
CA ARG A 179 -12.70 -5.25 -7.14
C ARG A 179 -14.21 -5.17 -6.86
N PRO A 180 -15.07 -5.11 -7.89
CA PRO A 180 -16.52 -5.13 -7.70
C PRO A 180 -16.98 -6.28 -6.81
N GLY A 181 -17.73 -5.98 -5.75
CA GLY A 181 -18.20 -6.94 -4.76
C GLY A 181 -17.15 -7.42 -3.73
N GLU A 182 -15.88 -7.04 -3.89
CA GLU A 182 -14.82 -7.37 -2.93
C GLU A 182 -15.03 -6.63 -1.62
N ARG A 183 -14.58 -7.27 -0.52
CA ARG A 183 -14.63 -6.71 0.82
C ARG A 183 -13.28 -6.81 1.50
N ALA A 184 -12.93 -5.78 2.25
CA ALA A 184 -11.80 -5.78 3.17
C ALA A 184 -12.28 -5.50 4.60
N GLU A 185 -11.58 -6.05 5.58
CA GLU A 185 -11.83 -5.80 6.99
C GLU A 185 -10.55 -5.31 7.64
N ILE A 186 -10.63 -4.13 8.27
CA ILE A 186 -9.48 -3.43 8.83
C ILE A 186 -9.72 -3.22 10.32
N SER A 187 -8.79 -3.71 11.14
CA SER A 187 -8.83 -3.47 12.58
C SER A 187 -8.37 -2.06 12.89
N VAL A 188 -9.28 -1.21 13.35
CA VAL A 188 -8.98 0.20 13.66
C VAL A 188 -8.39 0.33 15.06
N CYS A 189 -9.04 -0.26 16.06
CA CYS A 189 -8.64 -0.16 17.46
C CYS A 189 -9.23 -1.28 18.34
N SER A 190 -8.63 -1.54 19.50
CA SER A 190 -9.29 -2.25 20.61
C SER A 190 -10.32 -1.34 21.28
N GLY A 191 -11.49 -1.88 21.64
CA GLY A 191 -12.58 -1.15 22.27
C GLY A 191 -13.77 -0.93 21.35
N GLU A 192 -14.70 -0.11 21.84
CA GLU A 192 -15.93 0.31 21.14
C GLU A 192 -15.85 1.80 20.86
N HIS A 193 -15.43 2.16 19.66
CA HIS A 193 -15.19 3.54 19.29
C HIS A 193 -15.79 3.85 17.92
N ALA A 194 -16.22 5.10 17.73
CA ALA A 194 -16.45 5.61 16.39
C ALA A 194 -15.12 5.70 15.62
N VAL A 195 -15.21 5.60 14.29
CA VAL A 195 -14.07 5.73 13.40
C VAL A 195 -14.13 7.08 12.71
N GLU A 196 -13.02 7.81 12.73
CA GLU A 196 -12.83 9.05 11.97
C GLU A 196 -12.03 8.73 10.72
N ILE A 197 -12.62 9.02 9.55
CA ILE A 197 -11.92 9.05 8.26
C ILE A 197 -11.23 10.39 8.14
N VAL A 198 -9.90 10.34 8.04
CA VAL A 198 -9.02 11.51 7.98
C VAL A 198 -8.77 11.93 6.54
N ASP A 199 -8.47 10.97 5.67
CA ASP A 199 -8.33 11.19 4.22
C ASP A 199 -8.94 9.99 3.51
N LEU A 200 -9.78 10.26 2.51
CA LEU A 200 -10.36 9.23 1.65
C LEU A 200 -10.33 9.70 0.21
N ARG A 201 -9.51 9.02 -0.59
CA ARG A 201 -9.38 9.23 -2.03
C ARG A 201 -9.78 7.96 -2.76
N ILE A 202 -10.54 8.10 -3.84
CA ILE A 202 -11.06 6.98 -4.61
C ILE A 202 -10.86 7.28 -6.10
N MET A 203 -10.39 6.30 -6.84
CA MET A 203 -10.22 6.36 -8.29
C MET A 203 -10.81 5.11 -8.94
N GLU A 204 -11.73 5.31 -9.90
CA GLU A 204 -12.26 4.23 -10.71
C GLU A 204 -11.23 3.85 -11.78
N VAL A 205 -10.81 2.58 -11.79
CA VAL A 205 -9.79 2.06 -12.71
C VAL A 205 -10.33 0.89 -13.52
N THR A 206 -9.65 0.53 -14.61
CA THR A 206 -9.96 -0.69 -15.37
C THR A 206 -9.53 -1.93 -14.59
N GLU A 207 -9.96 -3.14 -14.99
CA GLU A 207 -9.46 -4.39 -14.39
C GLU A 207 -7.93 -4.53 -14.51
N LEU A 208 -7.38 -4.11 -15.65
CA LEU A 208 -5.94 -4.07 -15.86
C LEU A 208 -5.25 -3.05 -14.95
N GLY A 209 -5.81 -1.85 -14.82
CA GLY A 209 -5.29 -0.83 -13.92
C GLY A 209 -5.34 -1.26 -12.46
N ALA A 210 -6.41 -1.97 -12.05
CA ALA A 210 -6.51 -2.60 -10.74
C ALA A 210 -5.39 -3.61 -10.49
N LEU A 211 -5.09 -4.48 -11.46
CA LEU A 211 -3.97 -5.40 -11.37
C LEU A 211 -2.65 -4.64 -11.19
N TRP A 212 -2.35 -3.67 -12.05
CA TRP A 212 -1.07 -2.94 -12.02
C TRP A 212 -0.89 -2.10 -10.75
N VAL A 213 -1.92 -1.36 -10.32
CA VAL A 213 -1.89 -0.60 -9.07
C VAL A 213 -1.70 -1.52 -7.86
N SER A 214 -2.27 -2.73 -7.88
CA SER A 214 -2.09 -3.71 -6.80
C SER A 214 -0.64 -4.19 -6.66
N LYS A 215 0.20 -4.08 -7.70
CA LYS A 215 1.61 -4.46 -7.61
C LYS A 215 2.45 -3.39 -6.89
N VAL A 216 1.96 -2.15 -6.81
CA VAL A 216 2.69 -1.01 -6.24
C VAL A 216 2.80 -1.17 -4.72
N PRO A 217 4.00 -1.06 -4.13
CA PRO A 217 4.16 -1.05 -2.67
C PRO A 217 3.32 0.07 -2.04
N PRO A 218 2.41 -0.21 -1.08
CA PRO A 218 1.54 0.82 -0.51
C PRO A 218 2.28 2.01 0.10
N GLN A 219 3.47 1.78 0.66
CA GLN A 219 4.31 2.85 1.20
C GLN A 219 4.71 3.87 0.13
N ALA A 220 4.85 3.44 -1.13
CA ALA A 220 5.21 4.33 -2.25
C ALA A 220 4.12 5.36 -2.55
N VAL A 221 2.89 5.14 -2.08
CA VAL A 221 1.77 6.06 -2.23
C VAL A 221 1.29 6.62 -0.89
N GLY A 222 2.09 6.49 0.17
CA GLY A 222 1.81 7.11 1.47
C GLY A 222 0.94 6.29 2.43
N HIS A 223 0.66 5.00 2.17
CA HIS A 223 0.00 4.17 3.18
C HIS A 223 0.92 3.92 4.38
N ASP A 224 0.31 3.76 5.57
CA ASP A 224 1.04 3.45 6.79
C ASP A 224 1.67 2.04 6.78
N GLU A 225 2.56 1.78 7.74
CA GLU A 225 3.25 0.49 7.88
C GLU A 225 2.26 -0.68 8.04
N LEU A 226 1.12 -0.44 8.70
CA LEU A 226 0.13 -1.48 8.91
C LEU A 226 -0.57 -1.87 7.60
N GLY A 227 -0.97 -0.88 6.80
CA GLY A 227 -1.48 -1.08 5.45
C GLY A 227 -0.47 -1.88 4.65
N ALA A 228 0.77 -1.42 4.57
CA ALA A 228 1.83 -2.13 3.86
C ALA A 228 1.98 -3.60 4.27
N ARG A 229 1.90 -3.92 5.57
CA ARG A 229 1.98 -5.29 6.07
C ARG A 229 0.73 -6.13 5.83
N SER A 230 -0.42 -5.48 5.70
CA SER A 230 -1.71 -6.12 5.44
C SER A 230 -1.93 -6.36 3.94
N HIS A 231 -1.21 -5.63 3.09
CA HIS A 231 -1.38 -5.61 1.66
C HIS A 231 -1.19 -6.99 1.02
N PHE A 232 -2.14 -7.34 0.16
CA PHE A 232 -2.12 -8.55 -0.64
C PHE A 232 -2.63 -8.23 -2.05
N ALA A 233 -1.72 -8.20 -3.02
CA ALA A 233 -2.02 -7.89 -4.42
C ALA A 233 -2.92 -8.93 -5.13
N GLY A 234 -3.13 -10.10 -4.50
CA GLY A 234 -3.80 -11.25 -5.09
C GLY A 234 -2.85 -12.43 -5.27
N GLU A 235 -3.42 -13.62 -5.48
CA GLU A 235 -2.62 -14.82 -5.73
C GLU A 235 -1.94 -14.73 -7.09
N GLY A 236 -0.64 -15.05 -7.15
CA GLY A 236 0.14 -15.03 -8.39
C GLY A 236 0.51 -13.62 -8.92
N VAL A 237 0.13 -12.56 -8.22
CA VAL A 237 0.46 -11.17 -8.58
C VAL A 237 1.74 -10.73 -7.86
N PRO A 238 2.88 -10.55 -8.57
CA PRO A 238 4.14 -10.12 -7.94
C PRO A 238 4.11 -8.61 -7.62
N MET A 239 4.72 -8.23 -6.49
CA MET A 239 4.96 -6.83 -6.15
C MET A 239 6.08 -6.23 -7.01
N CYS A 240 6.01 -4.95 -7.32
CA CYS A 240 7.06 -4.23 -8.03
C CYS A 240 8.29 -4.04 -7.12
N ALA A 241 9.41 -4.68 -7.45
CA ALA A 241 10.63 -4.59 -6.64
C ALA A 241 11.40 -3.27 -6.82
N GLU A 242 11.26 -2.61 -7.97
CA GLU A 242 12.09 -1.45 -8.36
C GLU A 242 11.47 -0.09 -8.05
N ILE A 243 10.28 -0.05 -7.43
CA ILE A 243 9.66 1.22 -7.04
C ILE A 243 10.42 1.81 -5.84
N PRO A 244 10.96 3.04 -5.95
CA PRO A 244 11.69 3.68 -4.85
C PRO A 244 10.70 4.25 -3.83
N ALA A 245 10.05 3.37 -3.07
CA ALA A 245 8.93 3.70 -2.19
C ALA A 245 9.22 4.85 -1.22
N VAL A 246 10.41 4.86 -0.60
CA VAL A 246 10.84 5.94 0.31
C VAL A 246 10.93 7.28 -0.39
N ALA A 247 11.44 7.32 -1.63
CA ALA A 247 11.56 8.55 -2.39
C ALA A 247 10.19 9.09 -2.81
N PHE A 248 9.25 8.21 -3.19
CA PHE A 248 7.89 8.63 -3.53
C PHE A 248 7.13 9.13 -2.30
N ALA A 249 7.17 8.38 -1.19
CA ALA A 249 6.57 8.77 0.09
C ALA A 249 7.07 10.16 0.54
N SER A 250 8.39 10.39 0.50
CA SER A 250 8.96 11.69 0.88
C SER A 250 8.46 12.85 0.02
N ARG A 251 8.12 12.61 -1.26
CA ARG A 251 7.58 13.65 -2.15
C ARG A 251 6.09 13.92 -1.89
N ILE A 252 5.33 12.89 -1.52
CA ILE A 252 3.94 13.03 -1.05
C ILE A 252 3.92 13.83 0.25
N ASP A 253 4.76 13.47 1.22
CA ASP A 253 4.86 14.18 2.50
C ASP A 253 5.27 15.65 2.34
N ALA A 254 6.10 15.94 1.32
CA ALA A 254 6.50 17.30 0.96
C ALA A 254 5.44 18.09 0.17
N GLY A 255 4.34 17.45 -0.26
CA GLY A 255 3.31 18.06 -1.11
C GLY A 255 3.81 18.37 -2.53
N GLU A 256 4.90 17.75 -2.98
CA GLU A 256 5.41 17.93 -4.35
C GLU A 256 4.57 17.15 -5.36
N VAL A 257 4.03 16.01 -4.92
CA VAL A 257 3.20 15.10 -5.71
C VAL A 257 2.04 14.60 -4.87
N GLU A 258 0.92 14.30 -5.53
CA GLU A 258 -0.28 13.79 -4.86
C GLU A 258 -0.42 12.28 -5.09
N TRP A 259 -1.18 11.61 -4.20
CA TRP A 259 -1.49 10.18 -4.32
C TRP A 259 -2.03 9.82 -5.72
N GLU A 260 -2.94 10.66 -6.22
CA GLU A 260 -3.61 10.41 -7.50
C GLU A 260 -2.69 10.54 -8.72
N ASP A 261 -1.56 11.24 -8.61
CA ASP A 261 -0.57 11.34 -9.71
C ASP A 261 0.09 9.97 -9.95
N ILE A 262 0.48 9.30 -8.86
CA ILE A 262 1.15 8.01 -8.91
C ILE A 262 0.16 6.89 -9.26
N VAL A 263 -1.04 6.92 -8.66
CA VAL A 263 -2.06 5.90 -8.92
C VAL A 263 -2.63 6.03 -10.34
N ASP A 264 -2.87 7.23 -10.86
CA ASP A 264 -3.32 7.38 -12.25
C ASP A 264 -2.26 6.85 -13.23
N PHE A 265 -0.98 7.12 -12.97
CA PHE A 265 0.11 6.59 -13.80
C PHE A 265 0.13 5.06 -13.80
N TYR A 266 0.20 4.42 -12.62
CA TYR A 266 0.28 2.96 -12.53
C TYR A 266 -1.05 2.25 -12.85
N SER A 267 -2.17 2.96 -12.89
CA SER A 267 -3.41 2.42 -13.47
C SER A 267 -3.34 2.23 -14.99
N ARG A 268 -2.36 2.86 -15.64
CA ARG A 268 -2.14 2.81 -17.09
C ARG A 268 -0.80 2.18 -17.46
N HIS A 269 0.09 1.92 -16.51
CA HIS A 269 1.41 1.41 -16.81
C HIS A 269 1.83 0.32 -15.82
N ASP A 270 2.38 -0.78 -16.35
CA ASP A 270 3.02 -1.79 -15.52
C ASP A 270 4.33 -1.23 -14.94
N CYS A 271 4.44 -1.24 -13.61
CA CYS A 271 5.61 -0.81 -12.88
C CYS A 271 6.90 -1.58 -13.20
N GLU A 272 6.81 -2.78 -13.79
CA GLU A 272 7.98 -3.57 -14.19
C GLU A 272 8.66 -2.98 -15.44
N HIS A 273 7.92 -2.19 -16.23
CA HIS A 273 8.39 -1.67 -17.51
C HIS A 273 8.42 -0.14 -17.54
N TYR A 274 7.59 0.51 -16.74
CA TYR A 274 7.42 1.95 -16.75
C TYR A 274 7.60 2.51 -15.34
N ARG A 275 8.48 3.50 -15.24
CA ARG A 275 8.75 4.19 -13.98
C ARG A 275 8.05 5.54 -13.98
N TRP A 276 7.27 5.80 -12.94
CA TRP A 276 6.68 7.11 -12.72
C TRP A 276 7.79 8.17 -12.55
N TRP A 277 7.55 9.38 -13.06
CA TRP A 277 8.43 10.54 -12.89
C TRP A 277 7.69 11.70 -12.22
N PRO A 278 8.38 12.56 -11.45
CA PRO A 278 7.75 13.67 -10.72
C PRO A 278 7.00 14.70 -11.58
N GLY A 279 7.24 14.72 -12.89
CA GLY A 279 6.54 15.60 -13.83
C GLY A 279 5.16 15.08 -14.26
N TYR A 280 4.86 13.79 -14.02
CA TYR A 280 3.54 13.24 -14.34
C TYR A 280 2.51 13.73 -13.33
N ARG A 281 1.42 14.29 -13.83
CA ARG A 281 0.23 14.63 -13.05
C ARG A 281 -0.93 13.79 -13.51
N ARG A 282 -1.86 13.50 -12.59
CA ARG A 282 -3.14 12.85 -12.95
C ARG A 282 -3.73 13.57 -14.15
N ILE A 283 -4.07 12.81 -15.18
CA ILE A 283 -4.63 13.39 -16.40
C ILE A 283 -6.06 13.90 -16.12
N SER A 284 -6.36 15.10 -16.60
CA SER A 284 -7.70 15.72 -16.51
C SER A 284 -8.37 15.85 -17.89
N ALA A 285 -7.64 15.53 -18.95
CA ALA A 285 -8.10 15.45 -20.33
C ALA A 285 -7.54 14.17 -20.97
N PRO A 286 -8.14 13.68 -22.06
CA PRO A 286 -7.64 12.50 -22.76
C PRO A 286 -6.18 12.67 -23.18
N LEU A 287 -5.37 11.62 -22.97
CA LEU A 287 -4.01 11.57 -23.48
C LEU A 287 -4.03 11.43 -25.00
N GLU A 288 -3.03 12.03 -25.66
CA GLU A 288 -2.84 11.85 -27.10
C GLU A 288 -2.34 10.43 -27.44
N ARG A 289 -1.49 9.86 -26.58
CA ARG A 289 -0.86 8.54 -26.78
C ARG A 289 -0.43 7.89 -25.47
N LEU A 290 -0.16 6.59 -25.56
CA LEU A 290 0.48 5.77 -24.52
C LEU A 290 1.65 4.97 -25.14
N PRO A 291 2.70 4.64 -24.37
CA PRO A 291 2.87 4.96 -22.94
C PRO A 291 3.07 6.47 -22.71
N ALA A 292 2.66 6.95 -21.54
CA ALA A 292 2.98 8.30 -21.10
C ALA A 292 4.46 8.31 -20.71
N MET A 293 5.21 9.27 -21.24
CA MET A 293 6.66 9.40 -21.04
C MET A 293 7.02 10.84 -20.63
N PRO A 294 8.17 11.06 -19.96
CA PRO A 294 8.67 12.38 -19.60
C PRO A 294 8.85 13.37 -20.75
#